data_AF-A0A7C2APT9-F1
#
_entry.id   AF-A0A7C2APT9-F1
#
_cell.length_a   1.000
_cell.length_b   1.000
_cell.length_c   1.000
_cell.angle_alpha   90.00
_cell.angle_beta   90.00
_cell.angle_gamma   90.00
#
_symmetry.space_group_name_H-M   'P 1'
#
loop_
_entity.id
_entity.type
_entity.pdbx_description
1 polymer ?
#
loop_
_entity_poly.entity_id
_entity_poly.type
_entity_poly.pdbx_seq_one_letter_code
_entity_poly.pdbx_strand_id
1 'polypeptide(L)' 'MSLWFHQTLVGAFHQALIRLAELNQINTICLSGGSFQNRLLRLELVRRLRGSGFRVYHNQEFPLNDGGIALGQAVALD' A
#
# COMPACT_ATOMS: atom_id res chain seq x y z
N MET A 1 -5.59 -5.77 21.98
CA MET A 1 -4.90 -4.48 21.80
C MET A 1 -4.26 -4.36 20.40
N SER A 2 -3.40 -5.30 19.99
CA SER A 2 -2.74 -5.26 18.65
C SER A 2 -3.71 -5.25 17.45
N LEU A 3 -4.77 -6.08 17.44
CA LEU A 3 -5.74 -6.11 16.32
C LEU A 3 -6.42 -4.75 16.08
N TRP A 4 -6.87 -4.10 17.16
CA TRP A 4 -7.50 -2.78 17.09
C TRP A 4 -6.54 -1.72 16.54
N PHE A 5 -5.27 -1.76 16.95
CA PHE A 5 -4.24 -0.90 16.40
C PHE A 5 -4.10 -1.07 14.88
N HIS A 6 -4.04 -2.32 14.39
CA HIS A 6 -3.96 -2.58 12.94
C HIS A 6 -5.22 -2.11 12.21
N GLN A 7 -6.40 -2.32 12.79
CA GLN A 7 -7.67 -1.87 12.20
C GLN A 7 -7.75 -0.35 12.12
N THR A 8 -7.29 0.36 13.15
CA THR A 8 -7.20 1.83 13.15
C THR A 8 -6.25 2.31 12.06
N LEU A 9 -5.07 1.71 11.94
CA LEU A 9 -4.12 2.07 10.87
C LEU A 9 -4.70 1.82 9.48
N VAL A 10 -5.34 0.66 9.26
CA VAL A 10 -5.99 0.39 7.96
C VAL A 10 -7.08 1.42 7.67
N GLY A 11 -7.91 1.76 8.65
CA GLY A 11 -8.97 2.76 8.49
C GLY A 11 -8.40 4.14 8.13
N ALA A 12 -7.39 4.59 8.87
CA ALA A 12 -6.74 5.87 8.62
C ALA A 12 -6.07 5.93 7.24
N PHE A 13 -5.32 4.89 6.85
CA PHE A 13 -4.70 4.83 5.52
C PHE A 13 -5.72 4.75 4.40
N HIS A 14 -6.78 3.96 4.56
CA HIS A 14 -7.85 3.85 3.56
C HIS A 14 -8.52 5.20 3.30
N GLN A 15 -8.85 5.95 4.35
CA GLN A 15 -9.45 7.29 4.23
C GLN A 15 -8.48 8.28 3.57
N ALA A 16 -7.22 8.32 4.01
CA ALA A 16 -6.22 9.22 3.43
C ALA A 16 -5.98 8.93 1.95
N LEU A 17 -5.86 7.66 1.57
CA LEU A 17 -5.63 7.25 0.19
C LEU A 17 -6.81 7.55 -0.72
N ILE A 18 -8.06 7.32 -0.29
CA ILE A 18 -9.25 7.73 -1.05
C ILE A 18 -9.21 9.24 -1.30
N ARG A 19 -8.98 10.02 -0.25
CA ARG A 19 -8.99 11.48 -0.36
C ARG A 19 -7.93 11.98 -1.32
N LEU A 20 -6.71 11.45 -1.23
CA LEU A 20 -5.62 11.81 -2.14
C LEU A 20 -5.91 11.36 -3.58
N ALA A 21 -6.48 10.17 -3.77
CA ALA A 21 -6.81 9.64 -5.08
C ALA A 21 -7.90 10.47 -5.77
N GLU A 22 -8.93 10.91 -5.04
CA GLU A 22 -9.97 11.82 -5.54
C GLU A 22 -9.39 13.18 -5.96
N LEU A 23 -8.55 13.78 -5.10
CA LEU A 23 -7.94 15.08 -5.37
C LEU A 23 -7.03 15.08 -6.60
N ASN A 24 -6.37 13.96 -6.86
CA ASN A 24 -5.42 13.82 -7.97
C ASN A 24 -5.99 13.06 -9.18
N GLN A 25 -7.26 12.64 -9.13
CA GLN A 25 -7.92 11.82 -10.15
C GLN A 25 -7.16 10.52 -10.50
N ILE A 26 -6.59 9.86 -9.49
CA ILE A 26 -5.82 8.62 -9.64
C ILE A 26 -6.71 7.41 -9.31
N ASN A 27 -6.60 6.33 -10.08
CA ASN A 27 -7.32 5.07 -9.84
C ASN A 27 -6.40 3.89 -9.47
N THR A 28 -5.09 4.12 -9.44
CA THR A 28 -4.07 3.08 -9.23
C THR A 28 -3.23 3.42 -8.01
N ILE A 29 -3.07 2.46 -7.11
CA ILE A 29 -2.31 2.60 -5.86
C ILE A 29 -1.27 1.49 -5.78
N CYS A 30 -0.01 1.87 -5.55
CA CYS A 30 1.09 0.93 -5.31
C CYS A 30 1.50 0.98 -3.84
N LEU A 31 1.48 -0.18 -3.15
CA LEU A 31 1.90 -0.33 -1.76
C LEU A 31 3.29 -0.97 -1.69
N SER A 32 4.28 -0.23 -1.19
CA SER A 32 5.66 -0.68 -0.97
C SER A 32 6.22 -0.09 0.33
N GLY A 33 7.35 -0.60 0.80
CA GLY A 33 7.96 -0.24 2.09
C GLY A 33 7.80 -1.33 3.15
N GLY A 34 8.79 -1.44 4.03
CA GLY A 34 8.90 -2.52 5.04
C GLY A 34 7.66 -2.67 5.95
N SER A 35 6.96 -1.58 6.23
CA SER A 35 5.71 -1.60 7.01
C SER A 35 4.63 -2.50 6.41
N PHE A 36 4.59 -2.64 5.08
CA PHE A 36 3.63 -3.52 4.39
C PHE A 36 4.08 -4.99 4.30
N GLN A 37 5.23 -5.36 4.88
CA GLN A 37 5.54 -6.76 5.18
C GLN A 37 4.58 -7.33 6.22
N ASN A 38 3.97 -6.47 7.05
CA ASN A 38 2.89 -6.86 7.93
C ASN A 38 1.67 -7.36 7.12
N ARG A 39 1.48 -8.68 7.12
CA ARG A 39 0.46 -9.36 6.32
C ARG A 39 -0.96 -8.89 6.65
N LEU A 40 -1.27 -8.64 7.92
CA LEU A 40 -2.59 -8.19 8.36
C LEU A 40 -2.89 -6.80 7.80
N LEU A 41 -1.97 -5.85 8.00
CA LEU A 41 -2.08 -4.48 7.49
C LEU A 41 -2.23 -4.48 5.97
N ARG A 42 -1.33 -5.18 5.26
CA ARG A 42 -1.32 -5.20 3.79
C ARG A 42 -2.58 -5.82 3.20
N LEU A 43 -2.98 -7.01 3.64
CA LEU A 43 -4.12 -7.70 3.04
C LEU A 43 -5.43 -6.96 3.28
N GLU A 44 -5.63 -6.44 4.50
CA GLU A 44 -6.86 -5.73 4.86
C GLU A 44 -6.95 -4.37 4.14
N LEU A 45 -5.84 -3.65 4.01
CA LEU A 45 -5.80 -2.41 3.23
C LEU A 45 -6.02 -2.66 1.73
N VAL A 46 -5.36 -3.67 1.14
CA VAL A 46 -5.56 -4.05 -0.28
C VAL A 46 -7.03 -4.40 -0.53
N ARG A 47 -7.64 -5.19 0.36
CA ARG A 47 -9.05 -5.58 0.25
C ARG A 47 -9.98 -4.37 0.25
N ARG A 48 -9.79 -3.43 1.17
CA ARG A 48 -10.63 -2.22 1.26
C ARG A 48 -10.45 -1.30 0.06
N LEU A 49 -9.21 -1.05 -0.37
CA LEU A 49 -8.94 -0.20 -1.53
C LEU A 49 -9.50 -0.80 -2.82
N ARG A 50 -9.34 -2.12 -3.03
CA ARG A 50 -9.98 -2.80 -4.18
C ARG A 50 -11.50 -2.74 -4.11
N GLY A 51 -12.08 -2.90 -2.92
CA GLY A 51 -13.52 -2.74 -2.69
C GLY A 51 -14.03 -1.32 -2.98
N SER A 52 -13.16 -0.31 -2.87
CA SER A 52 -13.43 1.07 -3.27
C SER A 52 -13.17 1.37 -4.76
N GLY A 53 -12.86 0.35 -5.57
CA GLY A 53 -12.69 0.49 -7.02
C GLY A 53 -11.27 0.78 -7.50
N PHE A 54 -10.27 0.82 -6.61
CA PHE A 54 -8.88 1.06 -7.00
C PHE A 54 -8.19 -0.19 -7.56
N ARG A 55 -7.30 0.01 -8.53
CA ARG A 55 -6.29 -0.98 -8.92
C ARG A 55 -5.16 -0.92 -7.92
N VAL A 56 -4.90 -2.01 -7.20
CA VAL A 56 -3.92 -2.04 -6.11
C VAL A 56 -2.81 -3.04 -6.40
N TYR A 57 -1.58 -2.55 -6.44
CA TYR A 57 -0.35 -3.30 -6.64
C TYR A 57 0.49 -3.32 -5.36
N HIS A 58 1.27 -4.39 -5.17
CA HIS A 58 2.29 -4.49 -4.13
C HIS A 58 3.37 -5.47 -4.59
N ASN A 59 4.59 -5.37 -4.07
CA ASN A 59 5.68 -6.26 -4.45
C ASN A 59 5.33 -7.72 -4.07
N GLN A 60 5.65 -8.68 -4.94
CA GLN A 60 5.46 -10.12 -4.72
C GLN A 60 6.74 -10.90 -4.92
N GLU A 61 7.46 -10.62 -6.02
CA GLU A 61 8.72 -11.29 -6.36
C GLU A 61 9.92 -10.70 -5.62
N PHE A 62 9.85 -9.40 -5.29
CA PHE A 62 10.90 -8.68 -4.59
C PHE A 62 10.43 -8.23 -3.20
N PRO A 63 11.36 -8.08 -2.23
CA PRO A 63 11.02 -7.59 -0.91
C PRO A 63 10.34 -6.23 -0.96
N LEU A 64 9.34 -6.01 -0.10
CA LEU A 64 8.77 -4.67 0.13
C LEU A 64 9.71 -3.77 0.96
N ASN A 65 10.70 -4.36 1.65
CA ASN A 65 11.65 -3.61 2.46
C ASN A 65 12.84 -3.12 1.62
N ASP A 66 13.87 -2.62 2.31
CA ASP A 66 15.03 -1.99 1.69
C ASP A 66 15.80 -2.90 0.72
N GLY A 67 15.62 -4.23 0.82
CA GLY A 67 16.14 -5.18 -0.16
C GLY A 67 15.56 -5.00 -1.58
N GLY A 68 14.44 -4.30 -1.73
CA GLY A 68 13.84 -3.95 -3.03
C GLY A 68 14.20 -2.55 -3.55
N ILE A 69 14.92 -1.72 -2.78
CA ILE A 69 15.19 -0.32 -3.15
C ILE A 69 16.06 -0.21 -4.40
N ALA A 70 17.12 -1.04 -4.50
CA ALA A 70 18.05 -1.00 -5.63
C ALA A 70 17.35 -1.21 -6.99
N LEU A 71 16.32 -2.07 -7.03
CA LEU A 71 15.51 -2.28 -8.23
C LEU A 71 14.73 -1.01 -8.61
N GLY A 72 14.10 -0.36 -7.63
CA GLY A 72 13.38 0.88 -7.85
C GLY A 72 14.32 2.00 -8.33
N GLN A 73 15.54 2.06 -7.80
CA GLN A 73 16.57 3.01 -8.24
C GLN A 73 17.01 2.74 -9.68
N ALA A 74 17.26 1.49 -10.05
CA ALA A 74 17.64 1.13 -11.42
C ALA A 74 16.57 1.56 -12.43
N VAL A 75 15.29 1.29 -12.16
CA VAL A 75 14.18 1.64 -13.07
C VAL A 75 13.86 3.13 -13.09
N ALA A 76 14.07 3.86 -11.98
CA ALA A 76 13.75 5.28 -11.91
C ALA A 76 14.85 6.20 -12.49
N LEU A 77 16.05 5.66 -12.71
CA LEU A 77 17.19 6.38 -13.28
C LEU A 77 17.33 6.19 -14.80
N ASP A 78 16.55 5.26 -15.38
CA ASP A 78 16.36 5.09 -16.82
C ASP A 78 15.09 5.82 -17.31
#